data_AF-A0A5D2HKR2-F1
#
_entry.id   AF-A0A5D2HKR2-F1
#
_cell.length_a   1.000
_cell.length_b   1.000
_cell.length_c   1.000
_cell.angle_alpha   90.00
_cell.angle_beta   90.00
_cell.angle_gamma   90.00
#
_symmetry.space_group_name_H-M   'P 1'
#
loop_
_entity.id
_entity.type
_entity.pdbx_description
1 polymer ?
#
loop_
_entity_poly.entity_id
_entity_poly.type
_entity_poly.pdbx_seq_one_letter_code
_entity_poly.pdbx_strand_id
1 'polypeptide(L)'
;MGNDGYLPLFETKRANGRTLYRVFAGSIFVGICLIWSYRVSHVPRDGEDGRLVWIGLLAAELWFGFYWFLTQAHRWNLVYRQTFKDRLSHRYGNELPGVDIFVCTADPVIEPPMMVINTVLSVMAYDYPPEKLSVYLSDDAGSQLTFYALLEASQFAKYWIPFCKKFNVEPRSPAAYLDSISISDDSKQPKELATIKKLYEDMKNQVENVAKLGRLPEVHLRHKGFSEWDSYSSRHDHDTILQILIDGKDPNAKDSEECVLPTLVYVAREKRQQYFHNFKAGAMNALIRVSSAISNGQIVLNVDCDMYSNNSLAVRDALCFFMDEKKGHEIAYVQFPQNFDNITKNELYSSSLRVISQVEFHGLDGYGGPLYIGTGCFHRRDTLCGRQFSREIHNEFKIDIPRDREREETTAVLEEKSKVLASCTYENNTEWGKEMGLKYGCPVEDVITGLSIQCRGWKSVYYNPERKAFLGVAPTTLAQILVQHKRWSEGDFQILLSKYSPAWFANGKISLGLQLGYCCYCLWATNCLAVLYYSIVPSLYLLRGIPLFPEPSGVSMEWWHGPRLVE
;
A
#
# COMPACT_ATOMS: atom_id res chain seq x y z
N MET A 1 -29.17 -9.13 32.00
CA MET A 1 -30.17 -8.78 30.97
C MET A 1 -29.52 -7.74 30.06
N GLY A 2 -29.21 -7.94 28.77
CA GLY A 2 -29.30 -9.11 27.90
C GLY A 2 -28.00 -9.24 27.09
N ASN A 3 -27.53 -10.48 26.93
CA ASN A 3 -26.37 -10.80 26.11
C ASN A 3 -26.93 -11.22 24.75
N ASP A 4 -27.24 -10.25 23.90
CA ASP A 4 -27.59 -10.52 22.50
C ASP A 4 -26.43 -11.29 21.87
N GLY A 5 -26.71 -12.36 21.13
CA GLY A 5 -25.75 -13.30 20.52
C GLY A 5 -24.76 -12.71 19.50
N TYR A 6 -24.41 -11.43 19.61
CA TYR A 6 -23.39 -10.74 18.85
C TYR A 6 -21.99 -11.25 19.22
N LEU A 7 -21.37 -11.95 18.27
CA LEU A 7 -19.95 -12.30 18.34
C LEU A 7 -19.16 -11.36 17.41
N PRO A 8 -18.20 -10.55 17.90
CA PRO A 8 -17.48 -9.63 17.03
C PRO A 8 -16.68 -10.38 15.96
N LEU A 9 -16.58 -9.81 14.76
CA LEU A 9 -15.77 -10.38 13.67
C LEU A 9 -14.28 -10.04 13.82
N PHE A 10 -13.95 -9.06 14.65
CA PHE A 10 -12.58 -8.75 15.04
C PHE A 10 -12.49 -8.24 16.48
N GLU A 11 -11.33 -8.44 17.09
CA GLU A 11 -10.97 -7.91 18.41
C GLU A 11 -9.84 -6.87 18.29
N THR A 12 -9.81 -5.93 19.22
CA THR A 12 -8.74 -4.92 19.34
C THR A 12 -8.04 -5.11 20.67
N LYS A 13 -6.82 -5.63 20.62
CA LYS A 13 -5.96 -5.84 21.78
C LYS A 13 -5.04 -4.65 21.94
N ARG A 14 -5.00 -4.12 23.14
CA ARG A 14 -4.10 -3.04 23.49
C ARG A 14 -2.69 -3.60 23.76
N ALA A 15 -1.64 -2.90 23.35
CA ALA A 15 -0.28 -3.34 23.63
C ALA A 15 0.00 -3.44 25.14
N ASN A 16 0.72 -4.49 25.53
CA ASN A 16 1.24 -4.67 26.90
C ASN A 16 2.37 -3.66 27.15
N GLY A 17 2.61 -3.28 28.41
CA GLY A 17 3.71 -2.38 28.76
C GLY A 17 3.54 -0.90 28.40
N ARG A 18 2.38 -0.46 27.90
CA ARG A 18 2.14 0.96 27.55
C ARG A 18 2.37 1.93 28.71
N THR A 19 2.01 1.55 29.93
CA THR A 19 2.28 2.37 31.12
C THR A 19 3.77 2.54 31.36
N LEU A 20 4.55 1.45 31.27
CA LEU A 20 6.00 1.49 31.40
C LEU A 20 6.63 2.36 30.31
N TYR A 21 6.18 2.20 29.06
CA TYR A 21 6.65 3.04 27.95
C TYR A 21 6.34 4.53 28.18
N ARG A 22 5.16 4.88 28.68
CA ARG A 22 4.80 6.27 28.97
C ARG A 22 5.65 6.88 30.08
N VAL A 23 5.97 6.11 31.12
CA VAL A 23 6.89 6.53 32.18
C VAL A 23 8.29 6.76 31.59
N PHE A 24 8.78 5.81 30.77
CA PHE A 24 10.06 5.94 30.08
C PHE A 24 10.10 7.17 29.16
N ALA A 25 9.11 7.34 28.29
CA ALA A 25 9.00 8.50 27.40
C ALA A 25 8.93 9.81 28.21
N GLY A 26 8.19 9.81 29.33
CA GLY A 26 8.15 10.94 30.26
C GLY A 26 9.53 11.26 30.84
N SER A 27 10.30 10.26 31.28
CA SER A 27 11.66 10.50 31.79
C SER A 27 12.62 11.02 30.72
N ILE A 28 12.50 10.53 29.47
CA ILE A 28 13.29 11.04 28.35
C ILE A 28 12.92 12.49 28.05
N PHE A 29 11.62 12.82 28.07
CA PHE A 29 11.16 14.19 27.86
C PHE A 29 11.71 15.14 28.93
N VAL A 30 11.69 14.74 30.21
CA VAL A 30 12.31 15.52 31.30
C VAL A 30 13.80 15.71 31.03
N GLY A 31 14.52 14.67 30.60
CA GLY A 31 15.93 14.78 30.21
C GLY A 31 16.17 15.78 29.09
N ILE A 32 15.35 15.76 28.03
CA ILE A 32 15.39 16.73 26.93
C ILE A 32 15.18 18.16 27.45
N CYS A 33 14.19 18.38 28.31
CA CYS A 33 13.92 19.69 28.91
C CYS A 33 15.08 20.18 29.79
N LEU A 34 15.74 19.30 30.53
CA LEU A 34 16.92 19.65 31.34
C LEU A 34 18.10 20.08 30.46
N ILE A 35 18.34 19.40 29.34
CA ILE A 35 19.36 19.78 28.36
C ILE A 35 19.05 21.17 27.79
N TRP A 36 17.81 21.41 27.38
CA TRP A 36 17.40 22.74 26.89
C TRP A 36 17.55 23.83 27.95
N SER A 37 17.15 23.55 29.19
CA SER A 37 17.32 24.49 30.30
C SER A 37 18.80 24.81 30.52
N TYR A 38 19.68 23.81 30.47
CA TYR A 38 21.11 24.01 30.57
C TYR A 38 21.63 24.91 29.44
N ARG A 39 21.25 24.62 28.19
CA ARG A 39 21.66 25.38 27.01
C ARG A 39 21.27 26.85 27.07
N VAL A 40 20.05 27.14 27.55
CA VAL A 40 19.55 28.51 27.70
C VAL A 40 20.26 29.24 28.83
N SER A 41 20.54 28.57 29.95
CA SER A 41 21.22 29.19 31.10
C SER A 41 22.72 29.46 30.87
N HIS A 42 23.35 28.77 29.93
CA HIS A 42 24.80 28.86 29.67
C HIS A 42 25.12 29.40 28.28
N VAL A 43 24.26 30.25 27.71
CA VAL A 43 24.55 30.92 26.43
C VAL A 43 25.78 31.83 26.59
N PRO A 44 26.81 31.72 25.72
CA PRO A 44 27.97 32.61 25.74
C PRO A 44 27.59 34.09 25.61
N ARG A 45 28.38 34.97 26.24
CA ARG A 45 28.13 36.42 26.25
C ARG A 45 28.32 37.04 24.88
N ASP A 46 27.79 38.24 24.70
CA ASP A 46 27.89 38.96 23.42
C ASP A 46 29.36 39.24 23.10
N GLY A 47 29.83 38.74 21.95
CA GLY A 47 31.22 38.83 21.52
C GLY A 47 32.12 37.66 21.90
N GLU A 48 31.63 36.67 22.67
CA GLU A 48 32.39 35.43 22.94
C GLU A 48 32.40 34.50 21.73
N ASP A 49 33.57 33.90 21.48
CA ASP A 49 33.76 32.94 20.39
C ASP A 49 32.80 31.74 20.53
N GLY A 50 32.10 31.40 19.45
CA GLY A 50 31.19 30.26 19.41
C GLY A 50 29.76 30.53 19.88
N ARG A 51 29.40 31.75 20.29
CA ARG A 51 28.00 32.09 20.66
C ARG A 51 26.97 31.74 19.59
N LEU A 52 27.22 32.12 18.33
CA LEU A 52 26.30 31.83 17.22
C LEU A 52 26.13 30.32 17.00
N VAL A 53 27.19 29.55 17.23
CA VAL A 53 27.13 28.09 17.12
C VAL A 53 26.38 27.47 18.29
N TRP A 54 26.55 28.00 19.50
CA TRP A 54 25.76 27.59 20.65
C TRP A 54 24.26 27.78 20.41
N ILE A 55 23.87 28.94 19.87
CA ILE A 55 22.47 29.24 19.51
C ILE A 55 21.98 28.30 18.41
N GLY A 56 22.78 28.05 17.37
CA GLY A 56 22.39 27.13 16.31
C GLY A 56 22.27 25.68 16.78
N LEU A 57 23.12 25.22 17.69
CA LEU A 57 23.00 23.91 18.32
C LEU A 57 21.73 23.82 19.17
N LEU A 58 21.42 24.84 19.96
CA LEU A 58 20.16 24.91 20.69
C LEU A 58 18.95 24.85 19.74
N ALA A 59 19.00 25.55 18.61
CA ALA A 59 17.92 25.49 17.61
C ALA A 59 17.77 24.08 17.00
N ALA A 60 18.88 23.40 16.68
CA ALA A 60 18.85 22.01 16.20
C ALA A 60 18.33 21.04 17.28
N GLU A 61 18.72 21.21 18.54
CA GLU A 61 18.25 20.40 19.67
C GLU A 61 16.76 20.63 19.97
N LEU A 62 16.27 21.87 19.87
CA LEU A 62 14.84 22.19 19.97
C LEU A 62 14.06 21.50 18.86
N TRP A 63 14.57 21.53 17.63
CA TRP A 63 13.99 20.82 16.51
C TRP A 63 13.94 19.30 16.75
N PHE A 64 15.04 18.70 17.20
CA PHE A 64 15.07 17.27 17.50
C PHE A 64 14.10 16.87 18.60
N GLY A 65 13.96 17.64 19.69
CA GLY A 65 12.98 17.32 20.71
C GLY A 65 11.53 17.54 20.25
N PHE A 66 11.28 18.54 19.39
CA PHE A 66 9.97 18.69 18.74
C PHE A 66 9.65 17.50 17.84
N TYR A 67 10.56 17.09 16.96
CA TYR A 67 10.36 15.92 16.11
C TYR A 67 10.21 14.64 16.94
N TRP A 68 11.04 14.45 17.97
CA TRP A 68 10.91 13.35 18.92
C TRP A 68 9.53 13.31 19.57
N PHE A 69 8.96 14.46 19.94
CA PHE A 69 7.59 14.54 20.47
C PHE A 69 6.56 14.07 19.45
N LEU A 70 6.68 14.45 18.17
CA LEU A 70 5.81 13.95 17.10
C LEU A 70 5.91 12.43 16.96
N THR A 71 7.12 11.86 17.06
CA THR A 71 7.30 10.39 16.99
C THR A 71 6.63 9.64 18.14
N GLN A 72 6.29 10.31 19.26
CA GLN A 72 5.54 9.69 20.36
C GLN A 72 4.11 9.37 19.96
N ALA A 73 3.51 10.10 19.02
CA ALA A 73 2.17 9.79 18.49
C ALA A 73 2.09 8.35 17.96
N HIS A 74 3.13 7.90 17.28
CA HIS A 74 3.27 6.53 16.77
C HIS A 74 3.47 5.45 17.84
N ARG A 75 3.73 5.83 19.09
CA ARG A 75 4.16 4.90 20.15
C ARG A 75 3.27 4.94 21.40
N TRP A 76 2.43 5.97 21.51
CA TRP A 76 1.66 6.25 22.73
C TRP A 76 0.43 5.35 22.93
N ASN A 77 -0.17 4.88 21.83
CA ASN A 77 -1.42 4.11 21.86
C ASN A 77 -1.41 2.90 20.93
N LEU A 78 -0.38 2.05 21.02
CA LEU A 78 -0.31 0.83 20.20
C LEU A 78 -1.51 -0.10 20.44
N VAL A 79 -2.12 -0.53 19.34
CA VAL A 79 -3.17 -1.56 19.29
C VAL A 79 -2.85 -2.62 18.23
N TYR A 80 -3.31 -3.83 18.49
CA TYR A 80 -3.21 -4.99 17.63
C TYR A 80 -4.61 -5.50 17.32
N ARG A 81 -4.85 -5.89 16.08
CA ARG A 81 -6.15 -6.39 15.62
C ARG A 81 -6.07 -7.89 15.39
N GLN A 82 -7.14 -8.60 15.75
CA GLN A 82 -7.30 -10.01 15.47
C GLN A 82 -8.65 -10.22 14.78
N THR A 83 -8.66 -10.95 13.67
CA THR A 83 -9.86 -11.27 12.88
C THR A 83 -10.36 -12.68 13.21
N PHE A 84 -11.65 -12.92 13.02
CA PHE A 84 -12.29 -14.22 13.25
C PHE A 84 -13.03 -14.68 11.99
N LYS A 85 -12.28 -15.19 11.02
CA LYS A 85 -12.79 -15.65 9.71
C LYS A 85 -13.87 -16.72 9.83
N ASP A 86 -13.77 -17.62 10.81
CA ASP A 86 -14.79 -18.65 11.04
C ASP A 86 -16.16 -18.04 11.39
N ARG A 87 -16.16 -16.92 12.14
CA ARG A 87 -17.39 -16.19 12.48
C ARG A 87 -17.96 -15.46 11.27
N LEU A 88 -17.10 -14.92 10.40
CA LEU A 88 -17.50 -14.33 9.13
C LEU A 88 -18.19 -15.39 8.26
N SER A 89 -17.55 -16.54 8.08
CA SER A 89 -18.07 -17.67 7.30
C SER A 89 -19.37 -18.22 7.88
N HIS A 90 -19.49 -18.38 9.20
CA HIS A 90 -20.72 -18.84 9.84
C HIS A 90 -21.87 -17.82 9.71
N ARG A 91 -21.56 -16.52 9.76
CA ARG A 91 -22.59 -15.47 9.74
C ARG A 91 -23.12 -15.17 8.34
N TYR A 92 -22.23 -15.06 7.37
CA TYR A 92 -22.59 -14.62 6.02
C TYR A 92 -22.54 -15.76 5.00
N GLY A 93 -21.88 -16.89 5.29
CA GLY A 93 -21.73 -17.98 4.34
C GLY A 93 -21.15 -17.47 3.02
N ASN A 94 -21.94 -17.61 1.95
CA ASN A 94 -21.61 -17.12 0.62
C ASN A 94 -22.13 -15.70 0.32
N GLU A 95 -22.88 -15.07 1.23
CA GLU A 95 -23.37 -13.68 1.14
C GLU A 95 -22.24 -12.66 1.43
N LEU A 96 -21.17 -12.74 0.65
CA LEU A 96 -20.04 -11.81 0.71
C LEU A 96 -20.16 -10.74 -0.40
N PRO A 97 -19.57 -9.54 -0.26
CA PRO A 97 -19.64 -8.49 -1.27
C PRO A 97 -18.75 -8.78 -2.50
N GLY A 98 -19.02 -8.11 -3.63
CA GLY A 98 -18.07 -8.11 -4.75
C GLY A 98 -16.76 -7.41 -4.40
N VAL A 99 -15.64 -7.93 -4.87
CA VAL A 99 -14.28 -7.41 -4.65
C VAL A 99 -13.60 -7.17 -5.99
N ASP A 100 -13.25 -5.92 -6.24
CA ASP A 100 -12.47 -5.52 -7.40
C ASP A 100 -11.00 -5.33 -7.01
N ILE A 101 -10.09 -5.98 -7.71
CA ILE A 101 -8.66 -5.94 -7.45
C ILE A 101 -7.96 -5.21 -8.58
N PHE A 102 -7.26 -4.14 -8.25
CA PHE A 102 -6.56 -3.29 -9.19
C PHE A 102 -5.06 -3.55 -9.10
N VAL A 103 -4.48 -4.00 -10.20
CA VAL A 103 -3.04 -4.13 -10.43
C VAL A 103 -2.65 -3.05 -11.44
N CYS A 104 -1.70 -2.18 -11.09
CA CYS A 104 -1.20 -1.15 -12.01
C CYS A 104 0.23 -1.49 -12.42
N THR A 105 0.54 -1.39 -13.72
CA THR A 105 1.89 -1.47 -14.26
C THR A 105 2.20 -0.26 -15.13
N ALA A 106 3.42 0.24 -15.06
CA ALA A 106 3.90 1.42 -15.75
C ALA A 106 4.50 1.11 -17.12
N ASP A 107 5.42 0.15 -17.20
CA ASP A 107 6.16 -0.15 -18.43
C ASP A 107 6.82 -1.54 -18.38
N PRO A 108 6.74 -2.36 -19.45
CA PRO A 108 7.25 -3.72 -19.46
C PRO A 108 8.78 -3.85 -19.38
N VAL A 109 9.54 -2.78 -19.59
CA VAL A 109 11.01 -2.79 -19.46
C VAL A 109 11.41 -2.64 -17.99
N ILE A 110 10.74 -1.76 -17.27
CA ILE A 110 11.00 -1.51 -15.84
C ILE A 110 10.33 -2.60 -14.99
N GLU A 111 9.13 -3.01 -15.40
CA GLU A 111 8.28 -3.99 -14.71
C GLU A 111 8.05 -5.18 -15.65
N PRO A 112 8.91 -6.22 -15.59
CA PRO A 112 8.85 -7.32 -16.54
C PRO A 112 7.46 -7.99 -16.56
N PRO A 113 6.90 -8.32 -17.74
CA PRO A 113 5.55 -8.88 -17.85
C PRO A 113 5.33 -10.11 -16.97
N MET A 114 6.33 -11.00 -16.85
CA MET A 114 6.22 -12.18 -15.99
C MET A 114 6.05 -11.84 -14.51
N MET A 115 6.65 -10.76 -14.01
CA MET A 115 6.43 -10.30 -12.64
C MET A 115 4.97 -9.86 -12.46
N VAL A 116 4.46 -9.04 -13.39
CA VAL A 116 3.08 -8.56 -13.42
C VAL A 116 2.09 -9.74 -13.45
N ILE A 117 2.33 -10.73 -14.30
CA ILE A 117 1.47 -11.90 -14.45
C ILE A 117 1.46 -12.79 -13.21
N ASN A 118 2.59 -12.98 -12.54
CA ASN A 118 2.62 -13.71 -11.27
C ASN A 118 1.79 -13.02 -10.19
N THR A 119 1.82 -11.68 -10.14
CA THR A 119 0.95 -10.90 -9.27
C THR A 119 -0.52 -11.10 -9.63
N VAL A 120 -0.90 -10.94 -10.90
CA VAL A 120 -2.28 -11.16 -11.38
C VAL A 120 -2.79 -12.55 -11.03
N LEU A 121 -2.03 -13.61 -11.36
CA LEU A 121 -2.40 -14.99 -11.04
C LEU A 121 -2.55 -15.23 -9.54
N SER A 122 -1.70 -14.60 -8.72
CA SER A 122 -1.77 -14.72 -7.26
C SER A 122 -3.04 -14.12 -6.67
N VAL A 123 -3.50 -12.98 -7.20
CA VAL A 123 -4.70 -12.30 -6.69
C VAL A 123 -5.99 -12.86 -7.30
N MET A 124 -5.93 -13.53 -8.46
CA MET A 124 -7.06 -14.32 -8.95
C MET A 124 -7.30 -15.58 -8.11
N ALA A 125 -6.28 -16.09 -7.42
CA ALA A 125 -6.34 -17.33 -6.63
C ALA A 125 -6.62 -17.11 -5.13
N TYR A 126 -7.32 -16.03 -4.76
CA TYR A 126 -7.81 -15.84 -3.39
C TYR A 126 -8.85 -16.92 -3.01
N ASP A 127 -8.92 -17.26 -1.72
CA ASP A 127 -9.97 -18.13 -1.18
C ASP A 127 -11.26 -17.32 -1.00
N TYR A 128 -11.91 -17.09 -2.13
CA TYR A 128 -13.10 -16.28 -2.28
C TYR A 128 -13.98 -16.81 -3.42
N PRO A 129 -15.32 -16.59 -3.37
CA PRO A 129 -16.20 -16.97 -4.48
C PRO A 129 -15.75 -16.31 -5.80
N PRO A 130 -15.40 -17.08 -6.85
CA PRO A 130 -14.88 -16.54 -8.11
C PRO A 130 -15.81 -15.52 -8.78
N GLU A 131 -17.12 -15.76 -8.74
CA GLU A 131 -18.15 -14.91 -9.31
C GLU A 131 -18.24 -13.53 -8.63
N LYS A 132 -17.61 -13.38 -7.46
CA LYS A 132 -17.54 -12.12 -6.69
C LYS A 132 -16.17 -11.47 -6.74
N LEU A 133 -15.22 -12.05 -7.47
CA LEU A 133 -13.86 -11.57 -7.59
C LEU A 133 -13.62 -11.08 -9.02
N SER A 134 -13.12 -9.86 -9.16
CA SER A 134 -12.78 -9.28 -10.47
C SER A 134 -11.40 -8.63 -10.41
N VAL A 135 -10.52 -8.99 -11.33
CA VAL A 135 -9.14 -8.50 -11.38
C VAL A 135 -8.97 -7.62 -12.61
N TYR A 136 -8.43 -6.43 -12.40
CA TYR A 136 -8.18 -5.43 -13.44
C TYR A 136 -6.68 -5.13 -13.49
N LEU A 137 -6.07 -5.38 -14.65
CA LEU A 137 -4.71 -4.92 -14.94
C LEU A 137 -4.80 -3.59 -15.70
N SER A 138 -4.36 -2.50 -15.06
CA SER A 138 -4.12 -1.23 -15.74
C SER A 138 -2.68 -1.16 -16.23
N ASP A 139 -2.50 -1.01 -17.53
CA ASP A 139 -1.21 -0.84 -18.18
C ASP A 139 -1.06 0.61 -18.67
N ASP A 140 -0.22 1.38 -17.99
CA ASP A 140 0.01 2.78 -18.34
C ASP A 140 0.80 2.91 -19.66
N ALA A 141 1.63 1.93 -20.04
CA ALA A 141 2.35 1.98 -21.31
C ALA A 141 1.48 1.59 -22.52
N GLY A 142 0.34 0.93 -22.30
CA GLY A 142 -0.48 0.36 -23.38
C GLY A 142 0.32 -0.64 -24.22
N SER A 143 1.08 -1.53 -23.57
CA SER A 143 2.01 -2.43 -24.23
C SER A 143 1.33 -3.70 -24.75
N GLN A 144 1.53 -3.98 -26.04
CA GLN A 144 1.14 -5.25 -26.64
C GLN A 144 1.76 -6.47 -25.93
N LEU A 145 2.99 -6.32 -25.39
CA LEU A 145 3.69 -7.39 -24.69
C LEU A 145 3.03 -7.70 -23.34
N THR A 146 2.61 -6.67 -22.61
CA THR A 146 1.89 -6.84 -21.33
C THR A 146 0.53 -7.49 -21.58
N PHE A 147 -0.20 -7.04 -22.61
CA PHE A 147 -1.48 -7.65 -23.00
C PHE A 147 -1.31 -9.12 -23.43
N TYR A 148 -0.29 -9.42 -24.24
CA TYR A 148 0.05 -10.79 -24.62
C TYR A 148 0.34 -11.68 -23.41
N ALA A 149 1.18 -11.20 -22.47
CA ALA A 149 1.47 -11.94 -21.26
C ALA A 149 0.20 -12.22 -20.44
N LEU A 150 -0.73 -11.26 -20.39
CA LEU A 150 -2.01 -11.44 -19.71
C LEU A 150 -2.93 -12.44 -20.42
N LEU A 151 -2.91 -12.46 -21.76
CA LEU A 151 -3.63 -13.45 -22.55
C LEU A 151 -3.13 -14.87 -22.25
N GLU A 152 -1.81 -15.08 -22.24
CA GLU A 152 -1.22 -16.37 -21.86
C GLU A 152 -1.55 -16.74 -20.40
N ALA A 153 -1.47 -15.76 -19.49
CA ALA A 153 -1.85 -15.94 -18.10
C ALA A 153 -3.30 -16.40 -17.93
N SER A 154 -4.23 -15.85 -18.72
CA SER A 154 -5.65 -16.21 -18.66
C SER A 154 -5.89 -17.67 -19.03
N GLN A 155 -5.07 -18.24 -19.92
CA GLN A 155 -5.13 -19.66 -20.27
C GLN A 155 -4.56 -20.52 -19.14
N PHE A 156 -3.41 -20.13 -18.58
CA PHE A 156 -2.80 -20.84 -17.46
C PHE A 156 -3.64 -20.79 -16.18
N ALA A 157 -4.36 -19.69 -15.94
CA ALA A 157 -5.25 -19.52 -14.79
C ALA A 157 -6.31 -20.63 -14.67
N LYS A 158 -6.76 -21.20 -15.80
CA LYS A 158 -7.70 -22.33 -15.86
C LYS A 158 -7.20 -23.59 -15.16
N TYR A 159 -5.89 -23.71 -14.97
CA TYR A 159 -5.26 -24.84 -14.29
C TYR A 159 -4.70 -24.43 -12.92
N TRP A 160 -4.14 -23.21 -12.83
CA TRP A 160 -3.53 -22.71 -11.59
C TRP A 160 -4.53 -22.49 -10.45
N ILE A 161 -5.68 -21.88 -10.75
CA ILE A 161 -6.70 -21.56 -9.73
C ILE A 161 -7.30 -22.82 -9.10
N PRO A 162 -7.77 -23.84 -9.85
CA PRO A 162 -8.28 -25.06 -9.24
C PRO A 162 -7.19 -25.82 -8.47
N PHE A 163 -5.96 -25.87 -9.00
CA PHE A 163 -4.81 -26.45 -8.29
C PHE A 163 -4.58 -25.75 -6.94
N CYS A 164 -4.60 -24.41 -6.93
CA CYS A 164 -4.48 -23.61 -5.73
C CYS A 164 -5.53 -23.97 -4.68
N LYS A 165 -6.80 -24.08 -5.08
CA LYS A 165 -7.91 -24.42 -4.19
C LYS A 165 -7.78 -25.84 -3.65
N LYS A 166 -7.53 -26.82 -4.52
CA LYS A 166 -7.48 -28.24 -4.20
C LYS A 166 -6.34 -28.60 -3.23
N PHE A 167 -5.17 -27.99 -3.41
CA PHE A 167 -3.98 -28.29 -2.59
C PHE A 167 -3.68 -27.23 -1.52
N ASN A 168 -4.56 -26.24 -1.37
CA ASN A 168 -4.41 -25.13 -0.42
C ASN A 168 -3.02 -24.45 -0.50
N VAL A 169 -2.60 -24.18 -1.75
CA VAL A 169 -1.27 -23.66 -2.11
C VAL A 169 -0.99 -22.31 -1.47
N GLU A 170 0.17 -22.13 -0.86
CA GLU A 170 0.62 -20.82 -0.37
C GLU A 170 2.14 -20.68 -0.50
N PRO A 171 2.70 -19.56 -1.02
CA PRO A 171 2.00 -18.37 -1.55
C PRO A 171 1.20 -18.66 -2.84
N ARG A 172 0.31 -17.74 -3.22
CA ARG A 172 -0.53 -17.89 -4.43
C ARG A 172 0.16 -17.48 -5.73
N SER A 173 1.35 -16.86 -5.65
CA SER A 173 2.20 -16.58 -6.80
C SER A 173 2.81 -17.88 -7.33
N PRO A 174 2.59 -18.25 -8.62
CA PRO A 174 3.18 -19.45 -9.21
C PRO A 174 4.71 -19.46 -9.11
N ALA A 175 5.38 -18.36 -9.47
CA ALA A 175 6.83 -18.22 -9.35
C ALA A 175 7.31 -18.51 -7.92
N ALA A 176 6.77 -17.79 -6.94
CA ALA A 176 7.20 -17.91 -5.55
C ALA A 176 6.92 -19.31 -4.98
N TYR A 177 5.80 -19.92 -5.33
CA TYR A 177 5.45 -21.27 -4.89
C TYR A 177 6.37 -22.32 -5.50
N LEU A 178 6.58 -22.30 -6.81
CA LEU A 178 7.43 -23.27 -7.51
C LEU A 178 8.90 -23.15 -7.08
N ASP A 179 9.39 -21.94 -6.86
CA ASP A 179 10.73 -21.70 -6.30
C ASP A 179 10.83 -22.27 -4.88
N SER A 180 9.80 -22.11 -4.05
CA SER A 180 9.80 -22.66 -2.67
C SER A 180 9.84 -24.20 -2.64
N ILE A 181 9.19 -24.88 -3.59
CA ILE A 181 9.19 -26.34 -3.67
C ILE A 181 10.52 -26.87 -4.19
N SER A 182 11.18 -26.15 -5.13
CA SER A 182 12.48 -26.56 -5.67
C SER A 182 13.57 -26.72 -4.60
N ILE A 183 13.35 -26.11 -3.43
CA ILE A 183 14.23 -26.16 -2.25
C ILE A 183 13.92 -27.39 -1.36
N SER A 184 12.75 -28.04 -1.53
CA SER A 184 12.30 -29.19 -0.74
C SER A 184 12.41 -30.52 -1.52
N ASP A 185 12.81 -31.59 -0.84
CA ASP A 185 13.24 -32.87 -1.42
C ASP A 185 12.21 -33.51 -2.40
N ASP A 186 12.66 -33.88 -3.60
CA ASP A 186 11.87 -34.12 -4.83
C ASP A 186 11.04 -35.44 -4.83
N SER A 187 11.11 -36.24 -3.76
CA SER A 187 10.80 -37.68 -3.83
C SER A 187 9.31 -38.07 -3.79
N LYS A 188 8.37 -37.13 -3.63
CA LYS A 188 6.91 -37.41 -3.56
C LYS A 188 6.01 -36.32 -4.17
N GLN A 189 6.41 -35.70 -5.30
CA GLN A 189 5.56 -34.69 -5.92
C GLN A 189 4.31 -35.31 -6.61
N PRO A 190 3.10 -34.77 -6.38
CA PRO A 190 1.90 -35.20 -7.08
C PRO A 190 2.04 -35.04 -8.60
N LYS A 191 1.49 -35.97 -9.39
CA LYS A 191 1.50 -35.86 -10.87
C LYS A 191 0.95 -34.52 -11.38
N GLU A 192 -0.09 -33.99 -10.70
CA GLU A 192 -0.69 -32.70 -11.03
C GLU A 192 0.29 -31.53 -10.87
N LEU A 193 1.17 -31.56 -9.85
CA LEU A 193 2.19 -30.52 -9.67
C LEU A 193 3.20 -30.51 -10.84
N ALA A 194 3.61 -31.69 -11.34
CA ALA A 194 4.50 -31.77 -12.49
C ALA A 194 3.84 -31.19 -13.77
N THR A 195 2.54 -31.45 -13.96
CA THR A 195 1.77 -30.85 -15.05
C THR A 195 1.69 -29.32 -14.92
N ILE A 196 1.38 -28.80 -13.73
CA ILE A 196 1.31 -27.36 -13.46
C ILE A 196 2.67 -26.68 -13.67
N LYS A 197 3.75 -27.29 -13.17
CA LYS A 197 5.12 -26.79 -13.36
C LYS A 197 5.46 -26.71 -14.85
N LYS A 198 5.12 -27.74 -15.63
CA LYS A 198 5.33 -27.72 -17.08
C LYS A 198 4.54 -26.61 -17.76
N LEU A 199 3.24 -26.47 -17.47
CA LEU A 199 2.40 -25.42 -18.05
C LEU A 199 2.90 -24.02 -17.71
N TYR A 200 3.36 -23.81 -16.47
CA TYR A 200 3.94 -22.54 -16.04
C TYR A 200 5.23 -22.23 -16.79
N GLU A 201 6.16 -23.20 -16.90
CA GLU A 201 7.41 -23.01 -17.64
C GLU A 201 7.17 -22.79 -19.13
N ASP A 202 6.21 -23.47 -19.75
CA ASP A 202 5.83 -23.28 -21.14
C ASP A 202 5.33 -21.83 -21.36
N MET A 203 4.40 -21.35 -20.53
CA MET A 203 3.90 -19.97 -20.54
C MET A 203 5.03 -18.96 -20.31
N LYS A 204 5.86 -19.16 -19.29
CA LYS A 204 6.99 -18.28 -18.95
C LYS A 204 7.96 -18.16 -20.10
N ASN A 205 8.36 -19.28 -20.69
CA ASN A 205 9.29 -19.31 -21.82
C ASN A 205 8.68 -18.59 -23.04
N GLN A 206 7.39 -18.77 -23.32
CA GLN A 206 6.73 -18.04 -24.40
C GLN A 206 6.76 -16.53 -24.18
N VAL A 207 6.37 -16.06 -22.99
CA VAL A 207 6.35 -14.62 -22.65
C VAL A 207 7.76 -14.03 -22.70
N GLU A 208 8.75 -14.69 -22.09
CA GLU A 208 10.13 -14.21 -22.08
C GLU A 208 10.77 -14.21 -23.49
N ASN A 209 10.47 -15.20 -24.32
CA ASN A 209 10.98 -15.24 -25.69
C ASN A 209 10.41 -14.10 -26.52
N VAL A 210 9.11 -13.83 -26.41
CA VAL A 210 8.47 -12.68 -27.07
C VAL A 210 9.04 -11.36 -26.55
N ALA A 211 9.25 -11.24 -25.23
CA ALA A 211 9.87 -10.05 -24.63
C ALA A 211 11.29 -9.81 -25.14
N LYS A 212 12.10 -10.87 -25.29
CA LYS A 212 13.47 -10.79 -25.83
C LYS A 212 13.50 -10.46 -27.32
N LEU A 213 12.59 -11.03 -28.10
CA LEU A 213 12.52 -10.84 -29.56
C LEU A 213 11.86 -9.50 -29.94
N GLY A 214 11.05 -8.91 -29.06
CA GLY A 214 10.31 -7.68 -29.33
C GLY A 214 9.23 -7.83 -30.41
N ARG A 215 8.85 -9.07 -30.77
CA ARG A 215 7.88 -9.36 -31.84
C ARG A 215 6.91 -10.45 -31.39
N LEU A 216 5.61 -10.19 -31.60
CA LEU A 216 4.54 -11.12 -31.30
C LEU A 216 4.42 -12.24 -32.36
N PRO A 217 4.05 -13.47 -31.97
CA PRO A 217 3.75 -14.53 -32.92
C PRO A 217 2.45 -14.24 -33.70
N GLU A 218 2.45 -14.51 -35.01
CA GLU A 218 1.32 -14.19 -35.90
C GLU A 218 -0.01 -14.87 -35.51
N VAL A 219 0.05 -16.04 -34.86
CA VAL A 219 -1.14 -16.76 -34.39
C VAL A 219 -1.92 -15.94 -33.37
N HIS A 220 -1.22 -15.21 -32.50
CA HIS A 220 -1.82 -14.44 -31.41
C HIS A 220 -2.38 -13.10 -31.88
N LEU A 221 -1.86 -12.54 -32.98
CA LEU A 221 -2.43 -11.36 -33.64
C LEU A 221 -3.86 -11.58 -34.14
N ARG A 222 -4.33 -12.84 -34.21
CA ARG A 222 -5.73 -13.17 -34.56
C ARG A 222 -6.72 -12.94 -33.43
N HIS A 223 -6.25 -12.75 -32.18
CA HIS A 223 -7.14 -12.42 -31.08
C HIS A 223 -7.70 -11.00 -31.28
N LYS A 224 -9.04 -10.83 -31.17
CA LYS A 224 -9.74 -9.56 -31.45
C LYS A 224 -9.08 -8.34 -30.78
N GLY A 225 -8.59 -8.53 -29.54
CA GLY A 225 -8.03 -7.45 -28.74
C GLY A 225 -6.75 -6.82 -29.28
N PHE A 226 -5.99 -7.48 -30.17
CA PHE A 226 -4.80 -6.86 -30.75
C PHE A 226 -5.12 -5.82 -31.83
N SER A 227 -6.33 -5.87 -32.42
CA SER A 227 -6.78 -4.84 -33.39
C SER A 227 -6.94 -3.45 -32.77
N GLU A 228 -7.05 -3.36 -31.44
CA GLU A 228 -7.08 -2.08 -30.72
C GLU A 228 -5.76 -1.31 -30.83
N TRP A 229 -4.66 -1.98 -31.20
CA TRP A 229 -3.38 -1.33 -31.48
C TRP A 229 -3.26 -0.81 -32.92
N ASP A 230 -4.24 -1.04 -33.79
CA ASP A 230 -4.21 -0.51 -35.16
C ASP A 230 -4.31 1.03 -35.17
N SER A 231 -4.98 1.63 -34.18
CA SER A 231 -5.02 3.09 -33.96
C SER A 231 -3.92 3.62 -33.04
N TYR A 232 -3.05 2.73 -32.52
CA TYR A 232 -2.01 3.09 -31.56
C TYR A 232 -0.84 3.78 -32.27
N SER A 233 -0.63 5.05 -31.95
CA SER A 233 0.48 5.82 -32.52
C SER A 233 1.72 5.77 -31.64
N SER A 234 1.56 5.94 -30.32
CA SER A 234 2.64 5.87 -29.34
C SER A 234 2.09 5.65 -27.93
N ARG A 235 2.98 5.37 -26.95
CA ARG A 235 2.60 5.26 -25.53
C ARG A 235 2.01 6.53 -24.91
N HIS A 236 2.07 7.65 -25.64
CA HIS A 236 1.54 8.96 -25.23
C HIS A 236 0.37 9.40 -26.12
N ASP A 237 0.01 8.60 -27.13
CA ASP A 237 -1.07 8.90 -28.07
C ASP A 237 -1.70 7.61 -28.60
N HIS A 238 -2.79 7.19 -27.95
CA HIS A 238 -3.57 6.02 -28.31
C HIS A 238 -4.98 6.09 -27.70
N ASP A 239 -5.93 5.41 -28.33
CA ASP A 239 -7.29 5.25 -27.81
C ASP A 239 -7.31 4.42 -26.52
N THR A 240 -8.46 4.39 -25.84
CA THR A 240 -8.64 3.45 -24.73
C THR A 240 -8.63 2.03 -25.27
N ILE A 241 -7.75 1.19 -24.73
CA ILE A 241 -7.72 -0.24 -25.00
C ILE A 241 -8.33 -0.95 -23.81
N LEU A 242 -9.41 -1.68 -24.02
CA LEU A 242 -10.09 -2.42 -22.96
C LEU A 242 -10.52 -3.78 -23.49
N GLN A 243 -10.16 -4.85 -22.79
CA GLN A 243 -10.53 -6.22 -23.15
C GLN A 243 -10.91 -7.00 -21.89
N ILE A 244 -12.06 -7.66 -21.93
CA ILE A 244 -12.49 -8.62 -20.91
C ILE A 244 -12.03 -10.00 -21.37
N LEU A 245 -10.92 -10.49 -20.80
CA LEU A 245 -10.30 -11.77 -21.18
C LEU A 245 -11.05 -12.97 -20.58
N ILE A 246 -11.57 -12.79 -19.37
CA ILE A 246 -12.43 -13.75 -18.69
C ILE A 246 -13.62 -12.96 -18.18
N ASP A 247 -14.81 -13.30 -18.64
CA ASP A 247 -16.06 -12.77 -18.11
C ASP A 247 -16.58 -13.74 -17.05
N GLY A 248 -16.41 -13.42 -15.76
CA GLY A 248 -16.84 -14.31 -14.67
C GLY A 248 -18.36 -14.49 -14.56
N LYS A 249 -19.14 -13.75 -15.36
CA LYS A 249 -20.60 -13.96 -15.49
C LYS A 249 -20.96 -14.90 -16.63
N ASP A 250 -20.05 -15.13 -17.58
CA ASP A 250 -20.27 -16.07 -18.69
C ASP A 250 -20.23 -17.52 -18.16
N PRO A 251 -21.30 -18.32 -18.31
CA PRO A 251 -21.31 -19.73 -17.91
C PRO A 251 -20.24 -20.58 -18.59
N ASN A 252 -19.67 -20.12 -19.71
CA ASN A 252 -18.60 -20.81 -20.44
C ASN A 252 -17.19 -20.44 -19.95
N ALA A 253 -17.05 -19.40 -19.11
CA ALA A 253 -15.78 -18.98 -18.53
C ALA A 253 -15.39 -19.88 -17.35
N LYS A 254 -15.07 -21.13 -17.67
CA LYS A 254 -14.77 -22.19 -16.70
C LYS A 254 -13.31 -22.61 -16.70
N ASP A 255 -12.89 -23.10 -15.55
CA ASP A 255 -11.59 -23.73 -15.32
C ASP A 255 -11.58 -25.21 -15.76
N SER A 256 -10.45 -25.89 -15.59
CA SER A 256 -10.29 -27.30 -15.96
C SER A 256 -11.15 -28.27 -15.13
N GLU A 257 -11.76 -27.81 -14.04
CA GLU A 257 -12.65 -28.57 -13.16
C GLU A 257 -14.12 -28.09 -13.29
N GLU A 258 -14.46 -27.41 -14.39
CA GLU A 258 -15.81 -26.88 -14.69
C GLU A 258 -16.34 -25.82 -13.71
N CYS A 259 -15.46 -25.22 -12.90
CA CYS A 259 -15.80 -24.14 -11.97
C CYS A 259 -15.63 -22.76 -12.62
N VAL A 260 -16.45 -21.79 -12.22
CA VAL A 260 -16.39 -20.41 -12.73
C VAL A 260 -15.06 -19.74 -12.36
N LEU A 261 -14.48 -19.00 -13.30
CA LEU A 261 -13.27 -18.21 -13.10
C LEU A 261 -13.59 -16.75 -12.70
N PRO A 262 -12.71 -16.09 -11.92
CA PRO A 262 -12.82 -14.66 -11.66
C PRO A 262 -12.77 -13.84 -12.95
N THR A 263 -13.49 -12.71 -12.98
CA THR A 263 -13.42 -11.77 -14.11
C THR A 263 -12.00 -11.22 -14.25
N LEU A 264 -11.47 -11.17 -15.47
CA LEU A 264 -10.14 -10.63 -15.77
C LEU A 264 -10.23 -9.59 -16.88
N VAL A 265 -9.81 -8.36 -16.57
CA VAL A 265 -9.92 -7.21 -17.47
C VAL A 265 -8.57 -6.54 -17.68
N TYR A 266 -8.20 -6.31 -18.94
CA TYR A 266 -7.10 -5.44 -19.33
C TYR A 266 -7.61 -4.04 -19.62
N VAL A 267 -6.90 -3.02 -19.13
CA VAL A 267 -7.20 -1.61 -19.40
C VAL A 267 -5.92 -0.84 -19.69
N ALA A 268 -5.82 -0.22 -20.86
CA ALA A 268 -4.94 0.92 -21.10
C ALA A 268 -5.82 2.15 -21.37
N ARG A 269 -5.76 3.11 -20.46
CA ARG A 269 -6.52 4.37 -20.53
C ARG A 269 -6.10 5.19 -21.75
N GLU A 270 -7.03 5.94 -22.34
CA GLU A 270 -6.70 6.82 -23.46
C GLU A 270 -5.61 7.82 -23.07
N LYS A 271 -4.63 7.98 -23.96
CA LYS A 271 -3.56 8.97 -23.82
C LYS A 271 -3.49 9.87 -25.02
N ARG A 272 -3.24 11.15 -24.77
CA ARG A 272 -3.11 12.21 -25.77
C ARG A 272 -2.08 13.20 -25.26
N GLN A 273 -1.16 13.64 -26.11
CA GLN A 273 -0.07 14.55 -25.73
C GLN A 273 -0.54 15.87 -25.08
N GLN A 274 -1.77 16.30 -25.38
CA GLN A 274 -2.36 17.54 -24.87
C GLN A 274 -2.87 17.44 -23.42
N TYR A 275 -2.98 16.22 -22.88
CA TYR A 275 -3.55 15.97 -21.56
C TYR A 275 -2.48 15.47 -20.59
N PHE A 276 -2.42 16.08 -19.41
CA PHE A 276 -1.54 15.60 -18.36
C PHE A 276 -2.09 14.29 -17.76
N HIS A 277 -1.25 13.27 -17.66
CA HIS A 277 -1.64 11.98 -17.12
C HIS A 277 -1.08 11.83 -15.70
N ASN A 278 -1.98 11.74 -14.71
CA ASN A 278 -1.67 11.68 -13.28
C ASN A 278 -1.10 10.33 -12.81
N PHE A 279 -0.26 9.69 -13.63
CA PHE A 279 0.40 8.40 -13.35
C PHE A 279 -0.56 7.38 -12.71
N LYS A 280 -0.13 6.75 -11.60
CA LYS A 280 -0.87 5.73 -10.87
C LYS A 280 -2.19 6.25 -10.31
N ALA A 281 -2.26 7.48 -9.79
CA ALA A 281 -3.51 8.10 -9.35
C ALA A 281 -4.56 8.12 -10.47
N GLY A 282 -4.15 8.51 -11.69
CA GLY A 282 -5.01 8.55 -12.87
C GLY A 282 -5.43 7.17 -13.35
N ALA A 283 -4.52 6.19 -13.33
CA ALA A 283 -4.82 4.79 -13.63
C ALA A 283 -5.87 4.21 -12.67
N MET A 284 -5.64 4.37 -11.36
CA MET A 284 -6.57 3.94 -10.32
C MET A 284 -7.94 4.59 -10.45
N ASN A 285 -8.01 5.91 -10.72
CA ASN A 285 -9.28 6.60 -10.92
C ASN A 285 -10.04 6.11 -12.15
N ALA A 286 -9.35 5.84 -13.26
CA ALA A 286 -9.95 5.22 -14.43
C ALA A 286 -10.50 3.81 -14.09
N LEU A 287 -9.74 3.00 -13.36
CA LEU A 287 -10.18 1.67 -12.92
C LEU A 287 -11.41 1.73 -11.99
N ILE A 288 -11.48 2.68 -11.06
CA ILE A 288 -12.67 2.85 -10.19
C ILE A 288 -13.92 3.09 -11.07
N ARG A 289 -13.80 3.90 -12.12
CA ARG A 289 -14.92 4.16 -13.05
C ARG A 289 -15.24 2.95 -13.91
N VAL A 290 -14.26 2.38 -14.59
CA VAL A 290 -14.43 1.21 -15.48
C VAL A 290 -15.06 0.03 -14.72
N SER A 291 -14.51 -0.31 -13.55
CA SER A 291 -15.04 -1.40 -12.73
C SER A 291 -16.48 -1.17 -12.26
N SER A 292 -16.93 0.09 -12.09
CA SER A 292 -18.32 0.39 -11.71
C SER A 292 -19.35 -0.02 -12.78
N ALA A 293 -18.94 -0.05 -14.05
CA ALA A 293 -19.78 -0.55 -15.15
C ALA A 293 -19.77 -2.09 -15.21
N ILE A 294 -18.59 -2.70 -15.06
CA ILE A 294 -18.36 -4.13 -15.29
C ILE A 294 -18.82 -4.99 -14.10
N SER A 295 -18.15 -4.91 -12.96
CA SER A 295 -18.39 -5.77 -11.79
C SER A 295 -19.09 -5.03 -10.65
N ASN A 296 -18.84 -3.73 -10.50
CA ASN A 296 -19.34 -2.87 -9.44
C ASN A 296 -19.08 -3.43 -8.02
N GLY A 297 -17.89 -4.00 -7.79
CA GLY A 297 -17.51 -4.57 -6.50
C GLY A 297 -17.52 -3.53 -5.40
N GLN A 298 -18.15 -3.81 -4.25
CA GLN A 298 -18.27 -2.83 -3.16
C GLN A 298 -16.95 -2.58 -2.44
N ILE A 299 -16.03 -3.54 -2.50
CA ILE A 299 -14.68 -3.45 -1.95
C ILE A 299 -13.68 -3.37 -3.10
N VAL A 300 -12.70 -2.48 -2.97
CA VAL A 300 -11.59 -2.32 -3.93
C VAL A 300 -10.29 -2.66 -3.22
N LEU A 301 -9.54 -3.62 -3.72
CA LEU A 301 -8.16 -3.87 -3.32
C LEU A 301 -7.22 -3.23 -4.34
N ASN A 302 -6.26 -2.44 -3.90
CA ASN A 302 -5.17 -1.99 -4.75
C ASN A 302 -3.86 -2.68 -4.38
N VAL A 303 -3.14 -3.15 -5.39
CA VAL A 303 -1.84 -3.80 -5.26
C VAL A 303 -0.90 -3.30 -6.36
N ASP A 304 0.37 -3.16 -6.01
CA ASP A 304 1.43 -2.91 -7.00
C ASP A 304 1.73 -4.18 -7.79
N CYS A 305 2.20 -4.03 -9.02
CA CYS A 305 2.50 -5.17 -9.89
C CYS A 305 3.64 -6.07 -9.39
N ASP A 306 4.47 -5.58 -8.47
CA ASP A 306 5.53 -6.33 -7.81
C ASP A 306 5.09 -6.95 -6.47
N MET A 307 3.83 -6.79 -6.06
CA MET A 307 3.27 -7.29 -4.81
C MET A 307 2.26 -8.42 -5.04
N TYR A 308 2.64 -9.65 -4.70
CA TYR A 308 1.78 -10.83 -4.83
C TYR A 308 1.10 -11.24 -3.53
N SER A 309 0.02 -12.03 -3.66
CA SER A 309 -0.71 -12.64 -2.54
C SER A 309 0.08 -13.78 -1.92
N ASN A 310 0.52 -13.59 -0.67
CA ASN A 310 1.14 -14.63 0.17
C ASN A 310 0.15 -15.24 1.17
N ASN A 311 -1.09 -14.75 1.25
CA ASN A 311 -2.13 -15.33 2.08
C ASN A 311 -3.48 -15.19 1.39
N SER A 312 -4.05 -16.31 0.94
CA SER A 312 -5.36 -16.33 0.28
C SER A 312 -6.54 -15.87 1.14
N LEU A 313 -6.35 -15.78 2.45
CA LEU A 313 -7.41 -15.36 3.37
C LEU A 313 -7.44 -13.84 3.59
N ALA A 314 -6.54 -13.08 2.96
CA ALA A 314 -6.44 -11.63 3.13
C ALA A 314 -7.75 -10.88 2.85
N VAL A 315 -8.50 -11.30 1.81
CA VAL A 315 -9.82 -10.72 1.48
C VAL A 315 -10.79 -10.94 2.65
N ARG A 316 -10.87 -12.18 3.17
CA ARG A 316 -11.75 -12.51 4.32
C ARG A 316 -11.33 -11.79 5.59
N ASP A 317 -10.03 -11.59 5.80
CA ASP A 317 -9.52 -10.81 6.92
C ASP A 317 -9.94 -9.35 6.83
N ALA A 318 -9.86 -8.72 5.65
CA ALA A 318 -10.36 -7.36 5.44
C ALA A 318 -11.88 -7.27 5.68
N LEU A 319 -12.65 -8.25 5.20
CA LEU A 319 -14.11 -8.30 5.39
C LEU A 319 -14.52 -8.44 6.85
N CYS A 320 -13.72 -9.11 7.70
CA CYS A 320 -14.00 -9.13 9.14
C CYS A 320 -14.09 -7.72 9.73
N PHE A 321 -13.34 -6.75 9.20
CA PHE A 321 -13.45 -5.36 9.62
C PHE A 321 -14.66 -4.67 9.01
N PHE A 322 -14.84 -4.73 7.68
CA PHE A 322 -15.92 -4.01 7.01
C PHE A 322 -17.32 -4.50 7.36
N MET A 323 -17.47 -5.80 7.63
CA MET A 323 -18.76 -6.45 7.87
C MET A 323 -19.09 -6.62 9.34
N ASP A 324 -18.26 -6.12 10.27
CA ASP A 324 -18.62 -6.13 11.68
C ASP A 324 -19.82 -5.21 11.94
N GLU A 325 -20.89 -5.76 12.51
CA GLU A 325 -22.17 -5.06 12.65
C GLU A 325 -22.07 -3.80 13.52
N LYS A 326 -21.13 -3.74 14.48
CA LYS A 326 -21.01 -2.61 15.40
C LYS A 326 -19.99 -1.60 14.96
N LYS A 327 -18.87 -2.04 14.36
CA LYS A 327 -17.73 -1.16 14.06
C LYS A 327 -17.43 -1.00 12.59
N GLY A 328 -17.90 -1.92 11.75
CA GLY A 328 -17.52 -1.96 10.33
C GLY A 328 -17.97 -0.72 9.56
N HIS A 329 -19.12 -0.16 9.90
CA HIS A 329 -19.67 1.03 9.25
C HIS A 329 -18.80 2.29 9.39
N GLU A 330 -17.85 2.33 10.33
CA GLU A 330 -16.93 3.47 10.51
C GLU A 330 -15.64 3.34 9.68
N ILE A 331 -15.36 2.16 9.12
CA ILE A 331 -14.07 1.81 8.53
C ILE A 331 -14.11 2.03 7.03
N ALA A 332 -13.34 2.98 6.52
CA ALA A 332 -13.21 3.24 5.08
C ALA A 332 -12.21 2.31 4.39
N TYR A 333 -11.08 2.02 5.03
CA TYR A 333 -10.06 1.15 4.45
C TYR A 333 -9.28 0.35 5.50
N VAL A 334 -8.74 -0.80 5.06
CA VAL A 334 -7.90 -1.72 5.84
C VAL A 334 -6.54 -1.81 5.14
N GLN A 335 -5.52 -1.24 5.78
CA GLN A 335 -4.14 -1.25 5.29
C GLN A 335 -3.39 -2.46 5.86
N PHE A 336 -2.78 -3.25 4.98
CA PHE A 336 -1.83 -4.30 5.34
C PHE A 336 -0.39 -3.80 5.23
N PRO A 337 0.57 -4.39 5.95
CA PRO A 337 1.97 -4.04 5.79
C PRO A 337 2.50 -4.44 4.41
N GLN A 338 3.22 -3.51 3.78
CA GLN A 338 4.09 -3.81 2.65
C GLN A 338 5.30 -4.60 3.15
N ASN A 339 5.44 -5.84 2.70
CA ASN A 339 6.55 -6.71 3.05
C ASN A 339 7.25 -7.19 1.79
N PHE A 340 8.51 -7.60 1.94
CA PHE A 340 9.34 -8.02 0.83
C PHE A 340 9.94 -9.40 1.07
N ASP A 341 10.13 -10.19 0.01
CA ASP A 341 10.70 -11.53 0.07
C ASP A 341 12.22 -11.56 -0.14
N ASN A 342 12.75 -10.61 -0.91
CA ASN A 342 14.16 -10.49 -1.28
C ASN A 342 15.05 -9.79 -0.23
N ILE A 343 14.59 -9.71 1.03
CA ILE A 343 15.35 -9.08 2.12
C ILE A 343 16.48 -10.02 2.57
N THR A 344 17.72 -9.53 2.49
CA THR A 344 18.89 -10.28 2.94
C THR A 344 19.07 -10.19 4.46
N LYS A 345 19.76 -11.19 5.04
CA LYS A 345 20.09 -11.23 6.46
C LYS A 345 20.86 -9.99 6.96
N ASN A 346 21.71 -9.42 6.09
CA ASN A 346 22.58 -8.28 6.42
C ASN A 346 21.96 -6.91 6.11
N GLU A 347 20.68 -6.86 5.71
CA GLU A 347 19.81 -5.69 5.50
C GLU A 347 20.48 -4.30 5.45
N LEU A 348 21.46 -4.11 4.55
CA LEU A 348 22.33 -2.92 4.55
C LEU A 348 21.54 -1.62 4.34
N TYR A 349 20.47 -1.69 3.56
CA TYR A 349 19.67 -0.54 3.19
C TYR A 349 18.40 -0.36 4.03
N SER A 350 18.16 -1.24 5.01
CA SER A 350 16.99 -1.18 5.89
C SER A 350 15.62 -1.20 5.16
N SER A 351 15.53 -1.86 4.00
CA SER A 351 14.33 -1.86 3.14
C SER A 351 13.13 -2.64 3.71
N SER A 352 13.26 -3.33 4.85
CA SER A 352 12.17 -4.15 5.40
C SER A 352 11.01 -3.36 5.99
N LEU A 353 11.16 -2.04 6.19
CA LEU A 353 10.16 -1.14 6.79
C LEU A 353 9.61 -1.66 8.14
N ARG A 354 10.44 -2.37 8.91
CA ARG A 354 10.04 -3.01 10.17
C ARG A 354 9.51 -2.05 11.22
N VAL A 355 10.10 -0.85 11.35
CA VAL A 355 9.64 0.14 12.33
C VAL A 355 8.21 0.59 12.01
N ILE A 356 7.94 0.88 10.73
CA ILE A 356 6.61 1.28 10.26
C ILE A 356 5.59 0.17 10.54
N SER A 357 5.91 -1.05 10.11
CA SER A 357 4.98 -2.18 10.17
C SER A 357 4.76 -2.75 11.59
N GLN A 358 5.77 -2.71 12.47
CA GLN A 358 5.69 -3.33 13.80
C GLN A 358 5.36 -2.33 14.91
N VAL A 359 5.53 -1.03 14.68
CA VAL A 359 5.36 0.00 15.71
C VAL A 359 4.44 1.11 15.22
N GLU A 360 4.82 1.82 14.16
CA GLU A 360 4.20 3.11 13.87
C GLU A 360 2.74 2.98 13.45
N PHE A 361 2.44 2.04 12.55
CA PHE A 361 1.07 1.84 12.09
C PHE A 361 0.18 1.24 13.17
N HIS A 362 0.72 0.40 14.06
CA HIS A 362 0.02 -0.05 15.26
C HIS A 362 -0.31 1.10 16.23
N GLY A 363 0.56 2.11 16.32
CA GLY A 363 0.30 3.32 17.09
C GLY A 363 -0.80 4.20 16.51
N LEU A 364 -0.76 4.43 15.19
CA LEU A 364 -1.77 5.23 14.49
C LEU A 364 -3.13 4.54 14.45
N ASP A 365 -3.14 3.21 14.40
CA ASP A 365 -4.38 2.42 14.51
C ASP A 365 -5.11 2.66 15.84
N GLY A 366 -4.37 3.03 16.89
CA GLY A 366 -4.95 3.45 18.17
C GLY A 366 -5.69 4.79 18.12
N TYR A 367 -5.46 5.60 17.09
CA TYR A 367 -5.99 6.97 16.94
C TYR A 367 -7.03 7.12 15.83
N GLY A 368 -7.40 6.03 15.17
CA GLY A 368 -8.36 6.04 14.06
C GLY A 368 -7.86 5.38 12.79
N GLY A 369 -6.64 4.81 12.78
CA GLY A 369 -6.12 4.04 11.65
C GLY A 369 -4.87 4.65 11.00
N PRO A 370 -4.07 3.85 10.28
CA PRO A 370 -2.83 4.32 9.64
C PRO A 370 -3.12 5.09 8.35
N LEU A 371 -2.06 5.68 7.79
CA LEU A 371 -2.03 6.24 6.44
C LEU A 371 -2.35 5.15 5.39
N TYR A 372 -2.86 5.57 4.24
CA TYR A 372 -2.88 4.74 3.03
C TYR A 372 -1.51 4.87 2.34
N ILE A 373 -0.85 3.74 2.05
CA ILE A 373 0.52 3.68 1.49
C ILE A 373 0.61 3.07 0.09
N GLY A 374 -0.48 3.13 -0.68
CA GLY A 374 -0.41 2.86 -2.12
C GLY A 374 -0.47 1.40 -2.54
N THR A 375 -0.41 0.43 -1.63
CA THR A 375 -0.49 -1.01 -1.96
C THR A 375 -1.00 -1.85 -0.78
N GLY A 376 -1.55 -3.02 -1.06
CA GLY A 376 -2.06 -3.96 -0.04
C GLY A 376 -3.17 -3.35 0.82
N CYS A 377 -4.01 -2.49 0.23
CA CYS A 377 -5.05 -1.77 0.95
C CYS A 377 -6.43 -2.09 0.37
N PHE A 378 -7.35 -2.48 1.24
CA PHE A 378 -8.74 -2.69 0.88
C PHE A 378 -9.52 -1.43 1.21
N HIS A 379 -10.31 -0.91 0.28
CA HIS A 379 -11.14 0.27 0.42
C HIS A 379 -12.60 -0.08 0.21
N ARG A 380 -13.51 0.61 0.92
CA ARG A 380 -14.89 0.72 0.46
C ARG A 380 -14.94 1.62 -0.77
N ARG A 381 -15.59 1.15 -1.84
CA ARG A 381 -15.72 1.90 -3.10
C ARG A 381 -16.31 3.29 -2.90
N ASP A 382 -17.37 3.41 -2.13
CA ASP A 382 -18.07 4.67 -1.89
C ASP A 382 -17.18 5.74 -1.21
N THR A 383 -16.27 5.31 -0.34
CA THR A 383 -15.30 6.22 0.31
C THR A 383 -14.28 6.78 -0.69
N LEU A 384 -13.84 5.97 -1.65
CA LEU A 384 -13.06 6.43 -2.79
C LEU A 384 -13.90 7.36 -3.67
N CYS A 385 -15.19 7.09 -3.87
CA CYS A 385 -16.12 7.94 -4.60
C CYS A 385 -16.58 9.20 -3.84
N GLY A 386 -15.85 9.65 -2.81
CA GLY A 386 -16.13 10.94 -2.17
C GLY A 386 -17.15 10.91 -1.02
N ARG A 387 -17.72 9.75 -0.65
CA ARG A 387 -18.71 9.66 0.44
C ARG A 387 -18.18 10.26 1.74
N GLN A 388 -18.98 11.10 2.38
CA GLN A 388 -18.72 11.64 3.72
C GLN A 388 -19.29 10.71 4.79
N PHE A 389 -18.61 10.62 5.93
CA PHE A 389 -19.11 9.81 7.04
C PHE A 389 -20.23 10.56 7.77
N SER A 390 -21.35 9.88 8.00
CA SER A 390 -22.45 10.38 8.85
C SER A 390 -22.85 9.32 9.87
N ARG A 391 -22.97 9.72 11.14
CA ARG A 391 -23.34 8.82 12.25
C ARG A 391 -24.80 8.39 12.21
N GLU A 392 -25.66 9.18 11.58
CA GLU A 392 -27.09 8.91 11.44
C GLU A 392 -27.36 7.74 10.50
N ILE A 393 -26.37 7.42 9.65
CA ILE A 393 -26.39 6.28 8.75
C ILE A 393 -25.82 5.05 9.49
N HIS A 394 -26.50 4.63 10.56
CA HIS A 394 -26.24 3.29 11.12
C HIS A 394 -26.77 2.24 10.12
N ASN A 395 -25.90 1.31 9.70
CA ASN A 395 -26.21 0.08 8.95
C ASN A 395 -26.40 0.16 7.42
N GLU A 396 -25.82 1.13 6.70
CA GLU A 396 -25.86 1.14 5.23
C GLU A 396 -24.72 0.40 4.51
N PHE A 397 -23.94 -0.46 5.18
CA PHE A 397 -23.26 -1.50 4.40
C PHE A 397 -24.25 -2.60 4.03
N LYS A 398 -25.23 -2.23 3.21
CA LYS A 398 -26.05 -3.21 2.51
C LYS A 398 -25.16 -3.82 1.46
N ILE A 399 -24.99 -5.13 1.53
CA ILE A 399 -24.45 -5.87 0.39
C ILE A 399 -25.42 -5.60 -0.74
N ASP A 400 -24.97 -4.89 -1.77
CA ASP A 400 -25.72 -4.76 -3.01
C ASP A 400 -25.64 -6.14 -3.65
N ILE A 401 -26.57 -7.00 -3.24
CA ILE A 401 -26.89 -8.21 -4.00
C ILE A 401 -27.38 -7.66 -5.33
N PRO A 402 -26.70 -7.95 -6.45
CA PRO A 402 -27.18 -7.50 -7.75
C PRO A 402 -28.63 -7.99 -7.88
N ARG A 403 -29.60 -7.06 -7.81
CA ARG A 403 -30.93 -7.35 -8.36
C ARG A 403 -30.65 -7.67 -9.80
N ASP A 404 -31.13 -8.82 -10.28
CA ASP A 404 -31.04 -9.28 -11.67
C ASP A 404 -30.95 -8.05 -12.59
N ARG A 405 -29.72 -7.71 -13.02
CA ARG A 405 -29.54 -6.60 -13.95
C ARG A 405 -30.26 -7.08 -15.20
N GLU A 406 -31.43 -6.50 -15.44
CA GLU A 406 -32.25 -6.77 -16.61
C GLU A 406 -31.36 -6.70 -17.87
N ARG A 407 -31.31 -7.81 -18.60
CA ARG A 407 -30.50 -8.10 -19.81
C ARG A 407 -28.99 -8.24 -19.56
N GLU A 408 -28.48 -9.47 -19.76
CA GLU A 408 -27.06 -9.73 -20.03
C GLU A 408 -26.63 -8.92 -21.27
N GLU A 409 -26.07 -7.72 -21.05
CA GLU A 409 -25.34 -6.99 -22.08
C GLU A 409 -24.16 -7.88 -22.52
N THR A 410 -23.99 -8.08 -23.83
CA THR A 410 -22.87 -8.89 -24.33
C THR A 410 -21.55 -8.26 -23.92
N THR A 411 -20.50 -9.07 -23.75
CA THR A 411 -19.15 -8.60 -23.37
C THR A 411 -18.66 -7.46 -24.26
N ALA A 412 -18.96 -7.52 -25.57
CA ALA A 412 -18.60 -6.46 -26.52
C ALA A 412 -19.30 -5.12 -26.24
N VAL A 413 -20.58 -5.13 -25.86
CA VAL A 413 -21.31 -3.90 -25.50
C VAL A 413 -20.76 -3.32 -24.20
N LEU A 414 -20.45 -4.19 -23.24
CA LEU A 414 -19.86 -3.80 -21.97
C LEU A 414 -18.45 -3.20 -22.14
N GLU A 415 -17.63 -3.77 -23.03
CA GLU A 415 -16.32 -3.25 -23.41
C GLU A 415 -16.44 -1.82 -23.96
N GLU A 416 -17.28 -1.60 -24.97
CA GLU A 416 -17.45 -0.29 -25.61
C GLU A 416 -17.97 0.80 -24.64
N LYS A 417 -18.97 0.46 -23.82
CA LYS A 417 -19.49 1.37 -22.78
C LYS A 417 -18.42 1.73 -21.75
N SER A 418 -17.57 0.77 -21.40
CA SER A 418 -16.51 0.95 -20.40
C SER A 418 -15.32 1.74 -20.95
N LYS A 419 -15.02 1.65 -22.26
CA LYS A 419 -13.94 2.42 -22.91
C LYS A 419 -14.10 3.93 -22.68
N VAL A 420 -15.32 4.44 -22.78
CA VAL A 420 -15.63 5.87 -22.56
C VAL A 420 -15.23 6.34 -21.16
N LEU A 421 -15.32 5.46 -20.15
CA LEU A 421 -15.00 5.79 -18.75
C LEU A 421 -13.50 5.97 -18.50
N ALA A 422 -12.65 5.46 -19.38
CA ALA A 422 -11.20 5.60 -19.33
C ALA A 422 -10.65 6.64 -20.32
N SER A 423 -11.52 7.45 -20.94
CA SER A 423 -11.10 8.57 -21.79
C SER A 423 -10.29 9.62 -21.02
N CYS A 424 -9.32 10.21 -21.70
CA CYS A 424 -8.48 11.29 -21.17
C CYS A 424 -9.28 12.57 -20.85
N THR A 425 -10.46 12.73 -21.45
CA THR A 425 -11.33 13.90 -21.26
C THR A 425 -12.40 13.70 -20.19
N TYR A 426 -12.60 12.47 -19.71
CA TYR A 426 -13.70 12.13 -18.80
C TYR A 426 -13.70 12.99 -17.52
N GLU A 427 -12.51 13.32 -17.02
CA GLU A 427 -12.34 13.99 -15.74
C GLU A 427 -12.49 15.52 -15.85
N ASN A 428 -12.61 16.07 -17.06
CA ASN A 428 -12.77 17.49 -17.30
C ASN A 428 -14.07 18.00 -16.64
N ASN A 429 -13.96 19.08 -15.86
CA ASN A 429 -15.08 19.67 -15.11
C ASN A 429 -15.77 18.73 -14.12
N THR A 430 -15.08 17.68 -13.66
CA THR A 430 -15.55 16.79 -12.60
C THR A 430 -14.77 16.97 -11.30
N GLU A 431 -15.21 16.27 -10.26
CA GLU A 431 -14.55 16.19 -8.96
C GLU A 431 -13.50 15.07 -8.85
N TRP A 432 -13.29 14.28 -9.92
CA TRP A 432 -12.25 13.25 -9.96
C TRP A 432 -10.86 13.86 -9.80
N GLY A 433 -10.05 13.25 -8.93
CA GLY A 433 -8.73 13.76 -8.59
C GLY A 433 -8.72 14.94 -7.62
N LYS A 434 -9.88 15.57 -7.37
CA LYS A 434 -10.03 16.71 -6.45
C LYS A 434 -10.72 16.27 -5.16
N GLU A 435 -11.96 15.82 -5.26
CA GLU A 435 -12.78 15.35 -4.14
C GLU A 435 -13.05 13.84 -4.19
N MET A 436 -13.11 13.26 -5.39
CA MET A 436 -13.33 11.84 -5.65
C MET A 436 -12.07 11.14 -6.17
N GLY A 437 -11.98 9.84 -5.91
CA GLY A 437 -10.86 9.00 -6.30
C GLY A 437 -9.60 9.26 -5.47
N LEU A 438 -8.47 8.78 -6.00
CA LEU A 438 -7.15 9.18 -5.56
C LEU A 438 -6.91 10.64 -5.95
N LYS A 439 -6.38 11.41 -5.01
CA LYS A 439 -6.14 12.86 -5.16
C LYS A 439 -4.94 13.12 -6.07
N TYR A 440 -5.03 14.17 -6.89
CA TYR A 440 -3.93 14.59 -7.77
C TYR A 440 -3.06 15.69 -7.17
N GLY A 441 -1.90 15.90 -7.79
CA GLY A 441 -1.03 17.04 -7.52
C GLY A 441 0.08 16.80 -6.50
N CYS A 442 0.31 15.56 -6.07
CA CYS A 442 1.40 15.20 -5.16
C CYS A 442 1.98 13.82 -5.54
N PRO A 443 3.32 13.61 -5.48
CA PRO A 443 3.96 12.31 -5.73
C PRO A 443 3.63 11.17 -4.74
N VAL A 444 3.00 11.52 -3.61
CA VAL A 444 2.47 10.61 -2.59
C VAL A 444 0.95 10.80 -2.51
N GLU A 445 0.29 10.60 -3.64
CA GLU A 445 -1.17 10.71 -3.78
C GLU A 445 -1.93 9.83 -2.79
N ASP A 446 -1.34 8.71 -2.39
CA ASP A 446 -1.88 7.74 -1.46
C ASP A 446 -2.05 8.36 -0.06
N VAL A 447 -1.00 9.00 0.46
CA VAL A 447 -1.02 9.66 1.77
C VAL A 447 -2.09 10.74 1.83
N ILE A 448 -2.17 11.62 0.83
CA ILE A 448 -3.21 12.68 0.80
C ILE A 448 -4.62 12.11 0.59
N THR A 449 -4.76 11.01 -0.14
CA THR A 449 -6.05 10.34 -0.32
C THR A 449 -6.54 9.76 1.01
N GLY A 450 -5.66 9.05 1.73
CA GLY A 450 -5.95 8.54 3.07
C GLY A 450 -6.31 9.66 4.05
N LEU A 451 -5.51 10.73 4.07
CA LEU A 451 -5.77 11.91 4.92
C LEU A 451 -7.14 12.54 4.62
N SER A 452 -7.48 12.70 3.33
CA SER A 452 -8.76 13.26 2.91
C SER A 452 -9.95 12.37 3.27
N ILE A 453 -9.81 11.05 3.16
CA ILE A 453 -10.84 10.08 3.60
C ILE A 453 -11.06 10.23 5.12
N GLN A 454 -10.01 10.24 5.91
CA GLN A 454 -10.13 10.35 7.36
C GLN A 454 -10.66 11.72 7.81
N CYS A 455 -10.27 12.81 7.14
CA CYS A 455 -10.82 14.15 7.39
C CYS A 455 -12.30 14.28 7.03
N ARG A 456 -12.87 13.34 6.27
CA ARG A 456 -14.33 13.22 6.03
C ARG A 456 -15.05 12.44 7.15
N GLY A 457 -14.36 12.14 8.25
CA GLY A 457 -14.90 11.49 9.44
C GLY A 457 -14.75 9.97 9.48
N TRP A 458 -14.19 9.35 8.43
CA TRP A 458 -13.95 7.92 8.37
C TRP A 458 -12.74 7.49 9.22
N LYS A 459 -12.73 6.23 9.63
CA LYS A 459 -11.56 5.56 10.22
C LYS A 459 -10.91 4.63 9.22
N SER A 460 -9.65 4.30 9.44
CA SER A 460 -9.00 3.16 8.81
C SER A 460 -8.57 2.14 9.85
N VAL A 461 -8.13 0.98 9.39
CA VAL A 461 -7.59 -0.08 10.24
C VAL A 461 -6.23 -0.51 9.72
N TYR A 462 -5.30 -0.76 10.63
CA TYR A 462 -4.09 -1.48 10.33
C TYR A 462 -4.24 -2.96 10.70
N TYR A 463 -3.97 -3.87 9.76
CA TYR A 463 -4.00 -5.30 10.05
C TYR A 463 -2.70 -5.99 9.62
N ASN A 464 -1.99 -6.54 10.60
CA ASN A 464 -0.73 -7.24 10.45
C ASN A 464 -0.92 -8.72 10.84
N PRO A 465 -1.33 -9.59 9.90
CA PRO A 465 -1.54 -11.01 10.17
C PRO A 465 -0.23 -11.75 10.45
N GLU A 466 -0.32 -12.88 11.15
CA GLU A 466 0.83 -13.75 11.43
C GLU A 466 1.54 -14.20 10.15
N ARG A 467 0.77 -14.69 9.16
CA ARG A 467 1.25 -14.87 7.79
C ARG A 467 1.07 -13.56 7.04
N LYS A 468 2.19 -12.92 6.70
CA LYS A 468 2.24 -11.71 5.84
C LYS A 468 1.32 -11.88 4.64
N ALA A 469 0.37 -10.97 4.46
CA ALA A 469 -0.64 -11.12 3.41
C ALA A 469 -0.10 -10.85 2.00
N PHE A 470 0.79 -9.86 1.89
CA PHE A 470 1.36 -9.41 0.64
C PHE A 470 2.88 -9.45 0.75
N LEU A 471 3.54 -9.95 -0.30
CA LEU A 471 4.99 -9.95 -0.44
C LEU A 471 5.33 -9.35 -1.81
N GLY A 472 6.36 -8.52 -1.87
CA GLY A 472 6.91 -8.05 -3.12
C GLY A 472 8.42 -7.89 -3.11
N VAL A 473 8.92 -7.08 -4.03
CA VAL A 473 10.37 -6.97 -4.29
C VAL A 473 10.88 -5.62 -3.79
N ALA A 474 11.74 -5.63 -2.78
CA ALA A 474 12.43 -4.42 -2.34
C ALA A 474 13.49 -4.00 -3.37
N PRO A 475 13.77 -2.69 -3.52
CA PRO A 475 14.89 -2.25 -4.33
C PRO A 475 16.22 -2.85 -3.85
N THR A 476 17.04 -3.32 -4.79
CA THR A 476 18.27 -4.10 -4.49
C THR A 476 19.55 -3.27 -4.54
N THR A 477 19.46 -2.03 -5.02
CA THR A 477 20.60 -1.12 -5.16
C THR A 477 20.40 0.18 -4.38
N LEU A 478 21.50 0.77 -3.92
CA LEU A 478 21.47 2.06 -3.23
C LEU A 478 20.82 3.15 -4.11
N ALA A 479 21.12 3.16 -5.41
CA ALA A 479 20.58 4.15 -6.34
C ALA A 479 19.05 4.12 -6.39
N GLN A 480 18.45 2.92 -6.49
CA GLN A 480 16.99 2.78 -6.50
C GLN A 480 16.36 3.21 -5.18
N ILE A 481 16.99 2.87 -4.04
CA ILE A 481 16.50 3.26 -2.71
C ILE A 481 16.54 4.77 -2.52
N LEU A 482 17.63 5.42 -2.94
CA LEU A 482 17.74 6.88 -2.86
C LEU A 482 16.68 7.57 -3.73
N VAL A 483 16.40 7.06 -4.93
CA VAL A 483 15.30 7.59 -5.78
C VAL A 483 13.94 7.42 -5.10
N GLN A 484 13.69 6.26 -4.48
CA GLN A 484 12.44 6.00 -3.76
C GLN A 484 12.28 6.93 -2.55
N HIS A 485 13.28 7.03 -1.68
CA HIS A 485 13.27 7.90 -0.51
C HIS A 485 13.19 9.37 -0.88
N LYS A 486 13.86 9.78 -1.97
CA LYS A 486 13.72 11.14 -2.51
C LYS A 486 12.27 11.42 -2.88
N ARG A 487 11.61 10.53 -3.64
CA ARG A 487 10.20 10.70 -4.02
C ARG A 487 9.28 10.84 -2.80
N TRP A 488 9.46 9.97 -1.79
CA TRP A 488 8.68 10.03 -0.55
C TRP A 488 8.91 11.34 0.20
N SER A 489 10.18 11.71 0.44
CA SER A 489 10.51 12.93 1.17
C SER A 489 10.06 14.21 0.47
N GLU A 490 10.21 14.29 -0.86
CA GLU A 490 9.70 15.42 -1.66
C GLU A 490 8.17 15.50 -1.60
N GLY A 491 7.50 14.35 -1.75
CA GLY A 491 6.06 14.26 -1.69
C GLY A 491 5.50 14.67 -0.32
N ASP A 492 6.00 14.07 0.75
CA ASP A 492 5.59 14.37 2.13
C ASP A 492 5.84 15.84 2.51
N PHE A 493 6.97 16.39 2.08
CA PHE A 493 7.28 17.81 2.28
C PHE A 493 6.36 18.71 1.44
N GLN A 494 5.99 18.30 0.22
CA GLN A 494 5.01 19.01 -0.57
C GLN A 494 3.63 19.00 0.10
N ILE A 495 3.20 17.88 0.72
CA ILE A 495 1.97 17.84 1.52
C ILE A 495 2.02 18.91 2.61
N LEU A 496 3.12 18.96 3.37
CA LEU A 496 3.32 19.91 4.46
C LEU A 496 3.11 21.37 4.03
N LEU A 497 3.53 21.72 2.82
CA LEU A 497 3.46 23.09 2.28
C LEU A 497 2.16 23.35 1.49
N SER A 498 1.38 22.32 1.21
CA SER A 498 0.15 22.42 0.42
C SER A 498 -1.09 22.69 1.29
N LYS A 499 -2.23 22.98 0.65
CA LYS A 499 -3.53 23.07 1.36
C LYS A 499 -3.90 21.82 2.17
N TYR A 500 -3.26 20.67 1.91
CA TYR A 500 -3.50 19.40 2.59
C TYR A 500 -2.60 19.16 3.81
N SER A 501 -1.79 20.14 4.25
CA SER A 501 -0.93 19.92 5.42
C SER A 501 -1.75 19.47 6.64
N PRO A 502 -1.33 18.39 7.32
CA PRO A 502 -2.07 17.86 8.46
C PRO A 502 -2.27 18.88 9.58
N ALA A 503 -1.34 19.84 9.72
CA ALA A 503 -1.37 20.86 10.76
C ALA A 503 -2.61 21.76 10.70
N TRP A 504 -3.12 22.09 9.51
CA TRP A 504 -4.32 22.91 9.34
C TRP A 504 -5.49 22.17 8.69
N PHE A 505 -5.23 21.36 7.66
CA PHE A 505 -6.29 20.66 6.92
C PHE A 505 -7.06 19.68 7.80
N ALA A 506 -6.34 18.98 8.68
CA ALA A 506 -6.86 17.92 9.54
C ALA A 506 -7.24 18.40 10.95
N ASN A 507 -6.90 19.64 11.29
CA ASN A 507 -7.12 20.23 12.60
C ASN A 507 -8.60 20.19 12.99
N GLY A 508 -8.90 19.53 14.12
CA GLY A 508 -10.27 19.36 14.61
C GLY A 508 -11.14 18.36 13.82
N LYS A 509 -10.63 17.77 12.73
CA LYS A 509 -11.35 16.77 11.91
C LYS A 509 -10.96 15.34 12.27
N ILE A 510 -9.70 15.13 12.63
CA ILE A 510 -9.17 13.85 13.11
C ILE A 510 -8.64 14.00 14.54
N SER A 511 -8.33 12.88 15.19
CA SER A 511 -7.76 12.93 16.55
C SER A 511 -6.37 13.57 16.55
N LEU A 512 -6.03 14.28 17.63
CA LEU A 512 -4.74 14.95 17.76
C LEU A 512 -3.57 13.97 17.59
N GLY A 513 -3.67 12.75 18.14
CA GLY A 513 -2.63 11.73 17.97
C GLY A 513 -2.43 11.35 16.51
N LEU A 514 -3.51 11.21 15.73
CA LEU A 514 -3.40 10.91 14.31
C LEU A 514 -2.82 12.10 13.53
N GLN A 515 -3.26 13.32 13.83
CA GLN A 515 -2.73 14.55 13.24
C GLN A 515 -1.22 14.69 13.46
N LEU A 516 -0.74 14.48 14.70
CA LEU A 516 0.69 14.51 15.02
C LEU A 516 1.46 13.39 14.29
N GLY A 517 0.85 12.22 14.14
CA GLY A 517 1.41 11.12 13.36
C GLY A 517 1.62 11.46 11.88
N TYR A 518 0.62 12.05 11.23
CA TYR A 518 0.76 12.57 9.87
C TYR A 518 1.83 13.66 9.78
N CYS A 519 1.84 14.62 10.72
CA CYS A 519 2.86 15.67 10.76
C CYS A 519 4.29 15.10 10.84
N CYS A 520 4.48 14.01 11.58
CA CYS A 520 5.79 13.35 11.70
C CYS A 520 6.32 12.87 10.34
N TYR A 521 5.49 12.27 9.48
CA TYR A 521 5.91 11.89 8.12
C TYR A 521 6.18 13.13 7.25
N CYS A 522 5.26 14.10 7.26
CA CYS A 522 5.39 15.34 6.47
C CYS A 522 6.64 16.19 6.86
N LEU A 523 7.11 16.09 8.10
CA LEU A 523 8.29 16.80 8.61
C LEU A 523 9.58 15.96 8.55
N TRP A 524 9.53 14.74 8.01
CA TRP A 524 10.71 13.87 7.95
C TRP A 524 11.88 14.53 7.21
N ALA A 525 11.62 15.10 6.02
CA ALA A 525 12.62 15.77 5.20
C ALA A 525 13.29 16.93 5.93
N THR A 526 12.53 17.74 6.67
CA THR A 526 13.04 18.93 7.38
C THR A 526 14.04 18.60 8.49
N ASN A 527 14.07 17.36 8.98
CA ASN A 527 15.11 16.93 9.93
C ASN A 527 16.52 17.00 9.35
N CYS A 528 16.68 16.92 8.03
CA CYS A 528 18.00 16.94 7.42
C CYS A 528 18.79 18.21 7.78
N LEU A 529 18.11 19.35 7.95
CA LEU A 529 18.74 20.63 8.30
C LEU A 529 19.37 20.58 9.69
N ALA A 530 18.62 20.09 10.68
CA ALA A 530 19.11 19.93 12.05
C ALA A 530 20.23 18.88 12.10
N VAL A 531 20.11 17.76 11.37
CA VAL A 531 21.13 16.70 11.30
C VAL A 531 22.44 17.21 10.69
N LEU A 532 22.37 17.91 9.56
CA LEU A 532 23.56 18.46 8.89
C LEU A 532 24.25 19.47 9.80
N TYR A 533 23.49 20.36 10.42
CA TYR A 533 24.04 21.33 11.37
C TYR A 533 24.74 20.63 12.53
N TYR A 534 24.05 19.70 13.19
CA TYR A 534 24.57 18.99 14.36
C TYR A 534 25.74 18.05 14.06
N SER A 535 25.86 17.55 12.83
CA SER A 535 26.96 16.63 12.44
C SER A 535 28.22 17.37 11.99
N ILE A 536 28.05 18.52 11.33
CA ILE A 536 29.15 19.26 10.71
C ILE A 536 29.72 20.30 11.67
N VAL A 537 28.87 21.11 12.30
CA VAL A 537 29.30 22.29 13.03
C VAL A 537 30.13 21.94 14.28
N PRO A 538 29.75 20.94 15.11
CA PRO A 538 30.59 20.50 16.22
C PRO A 538 31.98 20.02 15.79
N SER A 539 32.04 19.27 14.69
CA SER A 539 33.31 18.72 14.15
C SER A 539 34.26 19.84 13.72
N LEU A 540 33.75 20.90 13.09
CA LEU A 540 34.58 22.06 12.68
C LEU A 540 35.11 22.86 13.87
N TYR A 541 34.33 22.95 14.96
CA TYR A 541 34.72 23.68 16.16
C TYR A 541 35.62 22.87 17.08
N LEU A 542 35.50 21.54 17.07
CA LEU A 542 36.48 20.65 17.67
C LEU A 542 37.88 20.92 17.12
N LEU A 543 38.02 21.14 15.81
CA LEU A 543 39.31 21.50 15.18
C LEU A 543 39.84 22.88 15.64
N ARG A 544 38.97 23.75 16.15
CA ARG A 544 39.35 25.07 16.68
C ARG A 544 39.58 25.07 18.19
N GLY A 545 39.39 23.94 18.87
CA GLY A 545 39.53 23.84 20.33
C GLY A 545 38.47 24.62 21.12
N ILE A 546 37.35 25.00 20.48
CA ILE A 546 36.27 25.74 21.14
C ILE A 546 35.28 24.74 21.74
N PRO A 547 35.06 24.74 23.06
CA PRO A 547 34.12 23.82 23.70
C PRO A 547 32.68 24.20 23.34
N LEU A 548 31.94 23.25 22.77
CA LEU A 548 30.52 23.41 22.38
C LEU A 548 29.55 22.60 23.24
N PHE A 549 30.09 21.85 24.19
CA PHE A 549 29.34 21.02 25.13
C PHE A 549 29.67 21.46 26.56
N PRO A 550 28.79 21.18 27.53
CA PRO A 550 29.07 21.44 28.94
C PRO A 550 30.46 20.93 29.32
N GLU A 551 31.28 21.78 29.97
CA GLU A 551 32.41 21.24 30.72
C GLU A 551 31.84 20.40 31.86
N PRO A 552 32.28 19.14 32.04
CA PRO A 552 31.80 18.34 33.15
C PRO A 552 32.20 19.02 34.46
N SER A 553 31.22 19.60 35.16
CA SER A 553 31.38 19.91 36.59
C SER A 553 31.81 18.62 37.30
N GLY A 554 32.84 18.67 38.14
CA GLY A 554 33.65 17.55 38.65
C GLY A 554 32.95 16.34 39.30
N VAL A 555 31.62 16.26 39.27
CA VAL A 555 30.81 15.12 39.73
C VAL A 555 30.78 13.97 38.70
N SER A 556 31.04 14.21 37.41
CA SER A 556 30.94 13.13 36.39
C SER A 556 32.24 12.36 36.10
N MET A 557 33.39 12.79 36.64
CA MET A 557 34.71 12.23 36.29
C MET A 557 35.29 11.24 37.31
N GLU A 558 34.71 11.12 38.51
CA GLU A 558 35.21 10.18 39.54
C GLU A 558 34.93 8.70 39.20
N TRP A 559 34.01 8.40 38.29
CA TRP A 559 33.71 7.02 37.89
C TRP A 559 34.61 6.47 36.77
N TRP A 560 35.31 7.33 36.02
CA TRP A 560 36.08 6.93 34.83
C TRP A 560 37.60 7.00 34.99
N HIS A 561 38.10 7.67 36.02
CA HIS A 561 39.52 7.67 36.34
C HIS A 561 39.82 6.71 37.49
N GLY A 562 40.35 5.53 37.13
CA GLY A 562 41.10 4.70 38.08
C GLY A 562 42.21 5.52 38.76
N PRO A 563 42.65 5.11 39.97
CA PRO A 563 43.49 5.93 40.83
C PRO A 563 44.75 6.37 40.09
N ARG A 564 44.98 7.69 40.07
CA ARG A 564 46.23 8.28 39.56
C ARG A 564 47.38 7.69 40.37
N LEU A 565 48.30 7.02 39.69
CA LEU A 565 49.62 6.71 40.22
C LEU A 565 50.29 8.04 40.55
N VAL A 566 50.52 8.25 41.84
CA VAL A 566 51.39 9.29 42.39
C VAL A 566 52.82 8.79 42.17
N GLU A 567 53.71 9.69 41.70
CA GLU A 567 55.16 9.46 41.65
C GLU A 567 55.76 9.03 42.99
#